data_AF-A0A162FQ15-F1
#
_entry.id   AF-A0A162FQ15-F1
#
_cell.length_a   1.000
_cell.length_b   1.000
_cell.length_c   1.000
_cell.angle_alpha   90.00
_cell.angle_beta   90.00
_cell.angle_gamma   90.00
#
_symmetry.space_group_name_H-M   'P 1'
#
loop_
_entity.id
_entity.type
_entity.pdbx_description
1 polymer ?
#
loop_
_entity_poly.entity_id
_entity_poly.type
_entity_poly.pdbx_seq_one_letter_code
_entity_poly.pdbx_strand_id
1 'polypeptide(L)'
;MTDQDRAESALRAHVTSVKEDLMTGVSFMIPFVTIGGIFLAVAYAIGDTQTVFENTGSAGWFLAQVGTAGLTIMVPILGGYIAYAIADRPGLAPGFLLAYILQQGNVVAEAATVIGISGGEAGAGYLGAIVAGLLAGYVARFFKNLDVPEFIQPMMPVLLIPVATMAVLTPIMLFVLGVPVALANEALTSFLQSMQGGQAIVVGLILGGMMAFDMGGPVNKVAYVFATGLITEEIYAPMAAVMIGGMVPPIGLALSNFIAPHKYAAEMYENGKSGVVLGLSFITEGAIPYAAADPLRVIPAIVAGSAVGGATSMALGVTMPAPHGGIFVVLLSNQPLAFLGSILLGSLVTAVVATVIKPDFEDRIDAGAETSTTQPTDD
;
A
#
# COMPACT_ATOMS: atom_id res chain seq x y z
N MET A 1 -36.24 -14.27 -3.35
CA MET A 1 -35.04 -13.81 -4.06
C MET A 1 -35.24 -14.12 -5.52
N THR A 2 -35.31 -13.11 -6.37
CA THR A 2 -35.38 -13.27 -7.83
C THR A 2 -34.04 -13.78 -8.36
N ASP A 3 -33.99 -14.36 -9.56
CA ASP A 3 -32.72 -14.77 -10.19
C ASP A 3 -31.78 -13.58 -10.40
N GLN A 4 -32.33 -12.37 -10.54
CA GLN A 4 -31.58 -11.12 -10.59
C GLN A 4 -30.91 -10.80 -9.23
N ASP A 5 -31.64 -10.96 -8.12
CA ASP A 5 -31.07 -10.78 -6.77
C ASP A 5 -29.95 -11.79 -6.47
N ARG A 6 -30.07 -13.02 -6.99
CA ARG A 6 -29.05 -14.07 -6.84
C ARG A 6 -27.79 -13.76 -7.64
N ALA A 7 -27.95 -13.31 -8.88
CA ALA A 7 -26.83 -12.89 -9.73
C ALA A 7 -26.10 -11.67 -9.14
N GLU A 8 -26.85 -10.68 -8.64
CA GLU A 8 -26.26 -9.50 -8.02
C GLU A 8 -25.53 -9.85 -6.71
N SER A 9 -26.11 -10.73 -5.88
CA SER A 9 -25.46 -11.22 -4.66
C SER A 9 -24.18 -12.00 -4.96
N ALA A 10 -24.19 -12.85 -5.99
CA ALA A 10 -23.02 -13.63 -6.40
C ALA A 10 -21.91 -12.73 -6.95
N LEU A 11 -22.26 -11.71 -7.75
CA LEU A 11 -21.31 -10.73 -8.26
C LEU A 11 -20.67 -9.93 -7.12
N ARG A 12 -21.48 -9.44 -6.17
CA ARG A 12 -20.98 -8.71 -4.99
C ARG A 12 -20.03 -9.59 -4.17
N ALA A 13 -20.40 -10.84 -3.91
CA ALA A 13 -19.54 -11.78 -3.20
C ALA A 13 -18.20 -12.01 -3.93
N HIS A 14 -18.25 -12.17 -5.26
CA HIS A 14 -17.04 -12.36 -6.06
C HIS A 14 -16.12 -11.12 -6.05
N VAL A 15 -16.69 -9.93 -6.21
CA VAL A 15 -15.91 -8.67 -6.16
C VAL A 15 -15.27 -8.48 -4.78
N THR A 16 -15.99 -8.80 -3.70
CA THR A 16 -15.43 -8.76 -2.35
C THR A 16 -14.27 -9.75 -2.18
N SER A 17 -14.42 -10.98 -2.68
CA SER A 17 -13.34 -11.99 -2.63
C SER A 17 -12.09 -11.52 -3.39
N VAL A 18 -12.23 -11.01 -4.62
CA VAL A 18 -11.08 -10.51 -5.40
C VAL A 18 -10.38 -9.38 -4.66
N LYS A 19 -11.14 -8.46 -4.05
CA LYS A 19 -10.59 -7.39 -3.24
C LYS A 19 -9.78 -7.95 -2.06
N GLU A 20 -10.31 -8.93 -1.33
CA GLU A 20 -9.61 -9.57 -0.21
C GLU A 20 -8.33 -10.29 -0.66
N ASP A 21 -8.37 -10.95 -1.82
CA ASP A 21 -7.20 -11.60 -2.43
C ASP A 21 -6.08 -10.58 -2.71
N LEU A 22 -6.45 -9.43 -3.31
CA LEU A 22 -5.52 -8.32 -3.55
C LEU A 22 -4.96 -7.75 -2.25
N MET A 23 -5.83 -7.49 -1.26
CA MET A 23 -5.41 -6.94 0.04
C MET A 23 -4.48 -7.89 0.80
N THR A 24 -4.66 -9.20 0.62
CA THR A 24 -3.76 -10.23 1.17
C THR A 24 -2.37 -10.09 0.57
N GLY A 25 -2.26 -10.00 -0.76
CA GLY A 25 -0.97 -9.77 -1.44
C GLY A 25 -0.21 -8.56 -0.89
N VAL A 26 -0.91 -7.43 -0.74
CA VAL A 26 -0.33 -6.19 -0.21
C VAL A 26 0.16 -6.36 1.23
N SER A 27 -0.67 -6.94 2.10
CA SER A 27 -0.33 -7.13 3.50
C SER A 27 0.87 -8.03 3.72
N PHE A 28 1.03 -9.09 2.92
CA PHE A 28 2.20 -9.96 3.00
C PHE A 28 3.46 -9.37 2.36
N MET A 29 3.32 -8.38 1.47
CA MET A 29 4.44 -7.63 0.89
C MET A 29 5.05 -6.61 1.86
N ILE A 30 4.24 -5.96 2.71
CA ILE A 30 4.68 -4.88 3.62
C ILE A 30 5.92 -5.26 4.47
N PRO A 31 6.00 -6.43 5.12
CA PRO A 31 7.18 -6.78 5.90
C PRO A 31 8.49 -6.81 5.10
N PHE A 32 8.45 -7.25 3.83
CA PHE A 32 9.63 -7.32 2.97
C PHE A 32 10.15 -5.93 2.61
N VAL A 33 9.25 -5.02 2.26
CA VAL A 33 9.63 -3.64 1.94
C VAL A 33 10.03 -2.83 3.17
N THR A 34 9.51 -3.20 4.35
CA THR A 34 9.93 -2.62 5.64
C THR A 34 11.38 -2.99 5.94
N ILE A 35 11.72 -4.27 5.81
CA ILE A 35 13.12 -4.73 5.93
C ILE A 35 13.97 -4.03 4.88
N GLY A 36 13.51 -4.01 3.63
CA GLY A 36 14.19 -3.36 2.51
C GLY A 36 14.55 -1.90 2.78
N GLY A 37 13.54 -1.10 3.12
CA GLY A 37 13.69 0.33 3.39
C GLY A 37 14.58 0.61 4.61
N ILE A 38 14.35 -0.06 5.75
CA ILE A 38 15.10 0.21 6.98
C ILE A 38 16.57 -0.18 6.82
N PHE A 39 16.87 -1.36 6.25
CA PHE A 39 18.27 -1.76 6.06
C PHE A 39 19.00 -0.84 5.09
N LEU A 40 18.34 -0.39 4.03
CA LEU A 40 18.92 0.59 3.12
C LEU A 40 19.16 1.95 3.80
N ALA A 41 18.22 2.41 4.64
CA ALA A 41 18.37 3.64 5.41
C ALA A 41 19.54 3.56 6.40
N VAL A 42 19.69 2.43 7.10
CA VAL A 42 20.84 2.21 8.00
C VAL A 42 22.14 2.13 7.21
N ALA A 43 22.15 1.48 6.04
CA ALA A 43 23.31 1.44 5.16
C ALA A 43 23.79 2.85 4.80
N TYR A 44 22.86 3.77 4.51
CA TYR A 44 23.14 5.17 4.20
C TYR A 44 23.51 6.00 5.43
N ALA A 45 23.09 5.58 6.63
CA ALA A 45 23.46 6.24 7.87
C ALA A 45 24.90 5.93 8.31
N ILE A 46 25.38 4.70 8.04
CA ILE A 46 26.73 4.26 8.42
C ILE A 46 27.74 4.34 7.28
N GLY A 47 27.27 4.28 6.05
CA GLY A 47 28.05 4.46 4.82
C GLY A 47 27.81 5.85 4.23
N ASP A 48 28.56 6.19 3.20
CA ASP A 48 28.30 7.38 2.41
C ASP A 48 27.18 7.10 1.40
N THR A 49 26.13 7.94 1.41
CA THR A 49 24.93 7.78 0.57
C THR A 49 25.20 7.66 -0.93
N GLN A 50 26.32 8.19 -1.42
CA GLN A 50 26.67 8.17 -2.85
C GLN A 50 27.52 6.96 -3.20
N THR A 51 28.37 6.51 -2.27
CA THR A 51 29.40 5.49 -2.54
C THR A 51 29.16 4.16 -1.80
N VAL A 52 28.05 4.01 -1.05
CA VAL A 52 27.79 2.78 -0.28
C VAL A 52 27.79 1.52 -1.15
N PHE A 53 27.30 1.61 -2.39
CA PHE A 53 27.29 0.50 -3.35
C PHE A 53 28.66 0.24 -3.99
N GLU A 54 29.55 1.23 -4.01
CA GLU A 54 30.90 1.12 -4.55
C GLU A 54 31.87 0.49 -3.55
N ASN A 55 31.61 0.67 -2.25
CA ASN A 55 32.42 0.15 -1.14
C ASN A 55 32.14 -1.33 -0.83
N THR A 56 32.33 -2.20 -1.84
CA THR A 56 32.08 -3.64 -1.76
C THR A 56 32.82 -4.28 -0.57
N GLY A 57 32.10 -5.07 0.23
CA GLY A 57 32.63 -5.76 1.41
C GLY A 57 32.60 -4.93 2.71
N SER A 58 32.20 -3.66 2.65
CA SER A 58 31.94 -2.84 3.85
C SER A 58 30.64 -3.26 4.55
N ALA A 59 30.50 -2.92 5.83
CA ALA A 59 29.25 -3.14 6.58
C ALA A 59 28.04 -2.43 5.93
N GLY A 60 28.24 -1.17 5.47
CA GLY A 60 27.21 -0.42 4.76
C GLY A 60 26.78 -1.11 3.47
N TRP A 61 27.73 -1.64 2.70
CA TRP A 61 27.43 -2.39 1.48
C TRP A 61 26.59 -3.64 1.76
N PHE A 62 26.94 -4.45 2.78
CA PHE A 62 26.15 -5.63 3.15
C PHE A 62 24.71 -5.26 3.55
N LEU A 63 24.53 -4.17 4.31
CA LEU A 63 23.19 -3.69 4.67
C LEU A 63 22.41 -3.20 3.44
N ALA A 64 23.08 -2.49 2.52
CA ALA A 64 22.47 -2.02 1.26
C ALA A 64 22.02 -3.19 0.37
N GLN A 65 22.75 -4.31 0.36
CA GLN A 65 22.35 -5.53 -0.35
C GLN A 65 21.08 -6.14 0.25
N VAL A 66 20.96 -6.23 1.58
CA VAL A 66 19.72 -6.68 2.24
C VAL A 66 18.55 -5.75 1.89
N GLY A 67 18.80 -4.44 1.92
CA GLY A 67 17.81 -3.42 1.57
C GLY A 67 17.29 -3.59 0.13
N THR A 68 18.22 -3.66 -0.81
CA THR A 68 17.94 -3.83 -2.25
C THR A 68 17.19 -5.13 -2.53
N ALA A 69 17.60 -6.24 -1.90
CA ALA A 69 16.92 -7.52 -2.05
C ALA A 69 15.45 -7.45 -1.61
N GLY A 70 15.18 -6.85 -0.45
CA GLY A 70 13.82 -6.70 0.08
C GLY A 70 12.91 -5.86 -0.81
N LEU A 71 13.42 -4.75 -1.35
CA LEU A 71 12.68 -3.90 -2.29
C LEU A 71 12.48 -4.57 -3.66
N THR A 72 13.46 -5.35 -4.13
CA THR A 72 13.37 -6.02 -5.44
C THR A 72 12.29 -7.11 -5.44
N ILE A 73 12.24 -7.93 -4.38
CA ILE A 73 11.32 -9.07 -4.29
C ILE A 73 9.89 -8.68 -3.89
N MET A 74 9.60 -7.40 -3.63
CA MET A 74 8.27 -6.96 -3.22
C MET A 74 7.19 -7.28 -4.26
N VAL A 75 7.49 -7.08 -5.54
CA VAL A 75 6.57 -7.34 -6.67
C VAL A 75 6.30 -8.85 -6.84
N PRO A 76 7.33 -9.72 -6.81
CA PRO A 76 7.13 -11.17 -6.75
C PRO A 76 6.30 -11.64 -5.54
N ILE A 77 6.56 -11.09 -4.36
CA ILE A 77 5.84 -11.43 -3.13
C ILE A 77 4.36 -11.06 -3.27
N LEU A 78 4.04 -9.86 -3.79
CA LEU A 78 2.67 -9.47 -4.08
C LEU A 78 1.96 -10.50 -4.96
N GLY A 79 2.53 -10.82 -6.13
CA GLY A 79 1.91 -11.76 -7.08
C GLY A 79 1.74 -13.17 -6.48
N GLY A 80 2.75 -13.63 -5.75
CA GLY A 80 2.70 -14.91 -5.03
C GLY A 80 1.59 -14.97 -3.98
N TYR A 81 1.45 -13.92 -3.16
CA TYR A 81 0.46 -13.92 -2.09
C TYR A 81 -0.98 -13.61 -2.55
N ILE A 82 -1.15 -12.94 -3.70
CA ILE A 82 -2.46 -12.87 -4.38
C ILE A 82 -2.87 -14.28 -4.84
N ALA A 83 -1.96 -15.01 -5.49
CA ALA A 83 -2.24 -16.37 -5.94
C ALA A 83 -2.48 -17.33 -4.77
N TYR A 84 -1.73 -17.15 -3.67
CA TYR A 84 -1.92 -17.87 -2.42
C TYR A 84 -3.30 -17.62 -1.81
N ALA A 85 -3.80 -16.38 -1.81
CA ALA A 85 -5.13 -16.07 -1.26
C ALA A 85 -6.25 -16.85 -1.99
N ILE A 86 -6.08 -17.09 -3.29
CA ILE A 86 -7.07 -17.79 -4.13
C ILE A 86 -6.94 -19.32 -4.05
N ALA A 87 -5.72 -19.86 -4.02
CA ALA A 87 -5.47 -21.30 -4.21
C ALA A 87 -4.73 -21.99 -3.04
N ASP A 88 -4.36 -21.26 -2.00
CA ASP A 88 -3.41 -21.64 -0.93
C ASP A 88 -1.98 -21.88 -1.46
N ARG A 89 -1.21 -22.70 -0.73
CA ARG A 89 0.19 -23.06 -1.04
C ARG A 89 0.47 -23.44 -2.51
N PRO A 90 -0.40 -24.18 -3.24
CA PRO A 90 -0.15 -24.53 -4.63
C PRO A 90 -0.06 -23.34 -5.60
N GLY A 91 -0.73 -22.23 -5.29
CA GLY A 91 -0.71 -21.01 -6.12
C GLY A 91 0.49 -20.11 -5.87
N LEU A 92 1.15 -20.23 -4.70
CA LEU A 92 2.19 -19.32 -4.25
C LEU A 92 3.39 -19.25 -5.21
N ALA A 93 4.00 -20.41 -5.52
CA ALA A 93 5.19 -20.44 -6.36
C ALA A 93 4.91 -20.00 -7.82
N PRO A 94 3.81 -20.42 -8.47
CA PRO A 94 3.46 -19.91 -9.80
C PRO A 94 3.21 -18.40 -9.83
N GLY A 95 2.46 -17.87 -8.86
CA GLY A 95 2.19 -16.43 -8.78
C GLY A 95 3.47 -15.62 -8.60
N PHE A 96 4.38 -16.09 -7.73
CA PHE A 96 5.67 -15.46 -7.48
C PHE A 96 6.56 -15.47 -8.72
N LEU A 97 6.74 -16.64 -9.36
CA LEU A 97 7.63 -16.78 -10.50
C LEU A 97 7.13 -16.03 -11.74
N LEU A 98 5.82 -16.04 -12.01
CA LEU A 98 5.25 -15.25 -13.10
C LEU A 98 5.44 -13.76 -12.87
N ALA A 99 5.14 -13.27 -11.66
CA ALA A 99 5.38 -11.87 -11.31
C ALA A 99 6.86 -11.49 -11.44
N TYR A 100 7.77 -12.35 -10.99
CA TYR A 100 9.21 -12.13 -11.11
C TYR A 100 9.67 -12.08 -12.57
N ILE A 101 9.26 -13.04 -13.40
CA ILE A 101 9.64 -13.08 -14.82
C ILE A 101 9.11 -11.85 -15.56
N LEU A 102 7.88 -11.42 -15.26
CA LEU A 102 7.26 -10.25 -15.90
C LEU A 102 7.83 -8.91 -15.41
N GLN A 103 8.42 -8.88 -14.21
CA GLN A 103 9.18 -7.73 -13.72
C GLN A 103 10.48 -7.54 -14.52
N GLN A 104 11.04 -8.60 -15.11
CA GLN A 104 12.26 -8.53 -15.90
C GLN A 104 11.97 -7.94 -17.29
N GLY A 105 12.24 -6.65 -17.47
CA GLY A 105 11.98 -5.93 -18.73
C GLY A 105 12.63 -6.56 -19.96
N ASN A 106 13.84 -7.11 -19.82
CA ASN A 106 14.51 -7.85 -20.89
C ASN A 106 13.71 -9.07 -21.36
N VAL A 107 13.06 -9.81 -20.45
CA VAL A 107 12.25 -10.97 -20.84
C VAL A 107 11.00 -10.54 -21.60
N VAL A 108 10.34 -9.47 -21.15
CA VAL A 108 9.14 -8.93 -21.81
C VAL A 108 9.48 -8.34 -23.18
N ALA A 109 10.61 -7.66 -23.30
CA ALA A 109 11.12 -7.13 -24.56
C ALA A 109 11.36 -8.25 -25.58
N GLU A 110 12.03 -9.35 -25.18
CA GLU A 110 12.22 -10.52 -26.04
C GLU A 110 10.90 -11.21 -26.41
N ALA A 111 9.91 -11.23 -25.51
CA ALA A 111 8.58 -11.71 -25.87
C ALA A 111 7.89 -10.81 -26.91
N ALA A 112 8.10 -9.49 -26.83
CA ALA A 112 7.58 -8.52 -27.77
C ALA A 112 8.18 -8.66 -29.18
N THR A 113 9.49 -8.91 -29.27
CA THR A 113 10.16 -9.16 -30.56
C THR A 113 9.58 -10.38 -31.27
N VAL A 114 9.29 -11.46 -30.52
CA VAL A 114 8.69 -12.69 -31.06
C VAL A 114 7.29 -12.44 -31.64
N ILE A 115 6.47 -11.60 -31.00
CA ILE A 115 5.10 -11.30 -31.46
C ILE A 115 5.02 -10.13 -32.45
N GLY A 116 6.16 -9.55 -32.84
CA GLY A 116 6.24 -8.47 -33.83
C GLY A 116 5.74 -7.12 -33.33
N ILE A 117 5.76 -6.87 -32.02
CA ILE A 117 5.40 -5.60 -31.40
C ILE A 117 6.68 -4.96 -30.86
N SER A 118 6.84 -3.64 -31.04
CA SER A 118 7.86 -2.89 -30.31
C SER A 118 7.47 -2.84 -28.83
N GLY A 119 8.05 -3.72 -28.02
CA GLY A 119 7.94 -3.64 -26.56
C GLY A 119 8.85 -2.52 -26.07
N GLY A 120 8.34 -1.67 -25.18
CA GLY A 120 9.20 -0.77 -24.40
C GLY A 120 10.18 -1.57 -23.53
N GLU A 121 11.22 -0.91 -23.01
CA GLU A 121 12.19 -1.53 -22.09
C GLU A 121 11.59 -1.85 -20.71
N ALA A 122 10.39 -1.34 -20.43
CA ALA A 122 9.69 -1.53 -19.18
C ALA A 122 9.15 -2.96 -19.03
N GLY A 123 9.40 -3.57 -17.86
CA GLY A 123 8.68 -4.77 -17.45
C GLY A 123 7.19 -4.48 -17.22
N ALA A 124 6.40 -5.54 -17.04
CA ALA A 124 5.00 -5.37 -16.64
C ALA A 124 4.84 -4.83 -15.20
N GLY A 125 5.92 -4.86 -14.42
CA GLY A 125 6.02 -4.23 -13.11
C GLY A 125 4.96 -4.72 -12.13
N TYR A 126 4.47 -3.79 -11.32
CA TYR A 126 3.45 -4.06 -10.32
C TYR A 126 2.09 -4.48 -10.91
N LEU A 127 1.68 -3.90 -12.05
CA LEU A 127 0.45 -4.31 -12.76
C LEU A 127 0.54 -5.76 -13.25
N GLY A 128 1.70 -6.13 -13.78
CA GLY A 128 2.01 -7.50 -14.17
C GLY A 128 1.88 -8.47 -13.01
N ALA A 129 2.35 -8.10 -11.81
CA ALA A 129 2.24 -8.94 -10.63
C ALA A 129 0.79 -9.13 -10.15
N ILE A 130 -0.07 -8.11 -10.21
CA ILE A 130 -1.50 -8.27 -9.91
C ILE A 130 -2.14 -9.27 -10.89
N VAL A 131 -1.96 -9.05 -12.19
CA VAL A 131 -2.58 -9.89 -13.23
C VAL A 131 -2.05 -11.33 -13.14
N ALA A 132 -0.73 -11.48 -12.99
CA ALA A 132 -0.08 -12.77 -12.81
C ALA A 132 -0.59 -13.50 -11.55
N GLY A 133 -0.68 -12.80 -10.42
CA GLY A 133 -1.15 -13.37 -9.16
C GLY A 133 -2.59 -13.85 -9.24
N LEU A 134 -3.49 -13.03 -9.79
CA LEU A 134 -4.91 -13.41 -9.97
C LEU A 134 -5.05 -14.62 -10.90
N LEU A 135 -4.41 -14.60 -12.07
CA LEU A 135 -4.48 -15.69 -13.03
C LEU A 135 -3.85 -16.97 -12.49
N ALA A 136 -2.67 -16.87 -11.85
CA ALA A 136 -2.02 -18.01 -11.22
C ALA A 136 -2.89 -18.63 -10.13
N GLY A 137 -3.53 -17.80 -9.30
CA GLY A 137 -4.47 -18.25 -8.29
C GLY A 137 -5.64 -19.02 -8.90
N TYR A 138 -6.31 -18.47 -9.91
CA TYR A 138 -7.47 -19.12 -10.52
C TYR A 138 -7.12 -20.40 -11.29
N VAL A 139 -6.00 -20.42 -12.01
CA VAL A 139 -5.53 -21.61 -12.73
C VAL A 139 -5.05 -22.68 -11.76
N ALA A 140 -4.32 -22.33 -10.70
CA ALA A 140 -3.92 -23.29 -9.67
C ALA A 140 -5.15 -23.87 -8.95
N ARG A 141 -6.16 -23.05 -8.66
CA ARG A 141 -7.43 -23.49 -8.07
C ARG A 141 -8.21 -24.41 -9.02
N PHE A 142 -8.17 -24.15 -10.33
CA PHE A 142 -8.75 -25.05 -11.33
C PHE A 142 -8.10 -26.43 -11.25
N PHE A 143 -6.76 -26.51 -11.28
CA PHE A 143 -6.06 -27.80 -11.16
C PHE A 143 -6.27 -28.49 -9.80
N LYS A 144 -6.41 -27.70 -8.72
CA LYS A 144 -6.72 -28.21 -7.37
C LYS A 144 -8.08 -28.92 -7.30
N ASN A 145 -9.03 -28.49 -8.13
CA ASN A 145 -10.39 -29.03 -8.17
C ASN A 145 -10.56 -30.19 -9.17
N LEU A 146 -9.48 -30.66 -9.81
CA LEU A 146 -9.56 -31.82 -10.70
C LEU A 146 -9.57 -33.11 -9.88
N ASP A 147 -10.50 -34.00 -10.22
CA ASP A 147 -10.55 -35.35 -9.68
C ASP A 147 -9.40 -36.18 -10.23
N VAL A 148 -8.51 -36.62 -9.35
CA VAL A 148 -7.34 -37.44 -9.70
C VAL A 148 -7.29 -38.71 -8.84
N PRO A 149 -6.70 -39.80 -9.35
CA PRO A 149 -6.50 -41.03 -8.57
C PRO A 149 -5.79 -40.78 -7.23
N GLU A 150 -6.13 -41.56 -6.20
CA GLU A 150 -5.58 -41.40 -4.83
C GLU A 150 -4.05 -41.39 -4.78
N PHE A 151 -3.38 -42.17 -5.64
CA PHE A 151 -1.92 -42.22 -5.69
C PHE A 151 -1.26 -40.93 -6.23
N ILE A 152 -2.02 -40.07 -6.92
CA ILE A 152 -1.55 -38.79 -7.47
C ILE A 152 -1.81 -37.63 -6.51
N GLN A 153 -2.85 -37.72 -5.67
CA GLN A 153 -3.27 -36.65 -4.76
C GLN A 153 -2.12 -36.03 -3.93
N PRO A 154 -1.16 -36.80 -3.39
CA PRO A 154 -0.03 -36.22 -2.63
C PRO A 154 0.89 -35.35 -3.48
N MET A 155 1.01 -35.63 -4.79
CA MET A 155 1.86 -34.89 -5.72
C MET A 155 1.19 -33.64 -6.29
N MET A 156 -0.15 -33.53 -6.17
CA MET A 156 -0.91 -32.41 -6.71
C MET A 156 -0.42 -31.05 -6.21
N PRO A 157 -0.44 -30.75 -4.89
CA PRO A 157 -0.09 -29.41 -4.40
C PRO A 157 1.41 -29.07 -4.51
N VAL A 158 2.28 -30.08 -4.55
CA VAL A 158 3.74 -29.90 -4.50
C VAL A 158 4.36 -29.82 -5.89
N LEU A 159 3.85 -30.61 -6.85
CA LEU A 159 4.48 -30.77 -8.16
C LEU A 159 3.51 -30.41 -9.29
N LEU A 160 2.37 -31.10 -9.37
CA LEU A 160 1.53 -31.03 -10.57
C LEU A 160 0.83 -29.69 -10.73
N ILE A 161 0.20 -29.17 -9.67
CA ILE A 161 -0.49 -27.88 -9.73
C ILE A 161 0.50 -26.74 -10.03
N PRO A 162 1.64 -26.60 -9.32
CA PRO A 162 2.58 -25.53 -9.63
C PRO A 162 3.13 -25.60 -11.06
N VAL A 163 3.57 -26.80 -11.51
CA VAL A 163 4.17 -26.98 -12.84
C VAL A 163 3.13 -26.79 -13.94
N ALA A 164 1.91 -27.34 -13.79
CA ALA A 164 0.86 -27.18 -14.79
C ALA A 164 0.39 -25.71 -14.89
N THR A 165 0.28 -25.03 -13.75
CA THR A 165 -0.06 -23.60 -13.73
C THR A 165 0.98 -22.78 -14.48
N MET A 166 2.28 -23.04 -14.23
CA MET A 166 3.37 -22.38 -14.96
C MET A 166 3.37 -22.73 -16.45
N ALA A 167 3.19 -24.00 -16.80
CA ALA A 167 3.19 -24.45 -18.19
C ALA A 167 2.07 -23.81 -19.02
N VAL A 168 0.89 -23.61 -18.42
CA VAL A 168 -0.24 -22.94 -19.06
C VAL A 168 -0.03 -21.43 -19.11
N LEU A 169 0.32 -20.81 -17.99
CA LEU A 169 0.31 -19.35 -17.89
C LEU A 169 1.56 -18.67 -18.44
N THR A 170 2.74 -19.28 -18.40
CA THR A 170 3.97 -18.65 -18.90
C THR A 170 3.83 -18.16 -20.36
N PRO A 171 3.39 -18.98 -21.33
CA PRO A 171 3.23 -18.50 -22.70
C PRO A 171 2.13 -17.44 -22.83
N ILE A 172 1.04 -17.55 -22.08
CA ILE A 172 -0.06 -16.56 -22.09
C ILE A 172 0.45 -15.22 -21.55
N MET A 173 1.14 -15.26 -20.41
CA MET A 173 1.65 -14.08 -19.75
C MET A 173 2.76 -13.42 -20.54
N LEU A 174 3.64 -14.15 -21.22
CA LEU A 174 4.71 -13.53 -22.01
C LEU A 174 4.20 -13.00 -23.36
N PHE A 175 3.48 -13.83 -24.12
CA PHE A 175 3.20 -13.52 -25.53
C PHE A 175 1.83 -12.91 -25.78
N VAL A 176 0.91 -12.94 -24.80
CA VAL A 176 -0.44 -12.38 -24.96
C VAL A 176 -0.66 -11.19 -24.05
N LEU A 177 -0.37 -11.31 -22.76
CA LEU A 177 -0.73 -10.30 -21.76
C LEU A 177 0.41 -9.38 -21.33
N GLY A 178 1.65 -9.88 -21.29
CA GLY A 178 2.80 -9.17 -20.73
C GLY A 178 3.12 -7.89 -21.47
N VAL A 179 3.09 -7.94 -22.80
CA VAL A 179 3.34 -6.77 -23.66
C VAL A 179 2.24 -5.69 -23.51
N PRO A 180 0.93 -6.01 -23.61
CA PRO A 180 -0.11 -5.02 -23.31
C PRO A 180 -0.02 -4.41 -21.91
N VAL A 181 0.32 -5.21 -20.89
CA VAL A 181 0.46 -4.71 -19.51
C VAL A 181 1.68 -3.80 -19.37
N ALA A 182 2.81 -4.15 -20.00
CA ALA A 182 4.01 -3.30 -20.01
C ALA A 182 3.74 -1.96 -20.72
N LEU A 183 3.02 -1.97 -21.86
CA LEU A 183 2.61 -0.73 -22.54
C LEU A 183 1.66 0.13 -21.69
N ALA A 184 0.74 -0.51 -20.96
CA ALA A 184 -0.13 0.20 -20.02
C ALA A 184 0.66 0.83 -18.87
N ASN A 185 1.68 0.12 -18.36
CA ASN A 185 2.58 0.61 -17.33
C ASN A 185 3.40 1.81 -17.84
N GLU A 186 3.99 1.70 -19.03
CA GLU A 186 4.73 2.80 -19.68
C GLU A 186 3.86 4.04 -19.92
N ALA A 187 2.62 3.86 -20.35
CA ALA A 187 1.66 4.95 -20.52
C ALA A 187 1.33 5.65 -19.18
N LEU A 188 1.17 4.88 -18.10
CA LEU A 188 0.94 5.41 -16.76
C LEU A 188 2.17 6.17 -16.25
N THR A 189 3.37 5.60 -16.40
CA THR A 189 4.65 6.21 -16.05
C THR A 189 4.84 7.53 -16.79
N SER A 190 4.59 7.54 -18.11
CA SER A 190 4.68 8.75 -18.96
C SER A 190 3.68 9.82 -18.54
N PHE A 191 2.43 9.43 -18.26
CA PHE A 191 1.41 10.34 -17.77
C PHE A 191 1.84 11.01 -16.46
N LEU A 192 2.33 10.23 -15.50
CA LEU A 192 2.76 10.74 -14.20
C LEU A 192 4.03 11.61 -14.28
N GLN A 193 5.00 11.24 -15.10
CA GLN A 193 6.20 12.05 -15.35
C GLN A 193 5.88 13.37 -16.04
N SER A 194 4.80 13.41 -16.84
CA SER A 194 4.33 14.65 -17.47
C SER A 194 3.67 15.63 -16.50
N MET A 195 3.31 15.18 -15.27
CA MET A 195 2.65 16.04 -14.28
C MET A 195 3.66 17.02 -13.67
N GLN A 196 3.63 18.27 -14.13
CA GLN A 196 4.41 19.37 -13.57
C GLN A 196 3.51 20.40 -12.85
N GLY A 197 4.05 21.05 -11.83
CA GLY A 197 3.37 22.15 -11.13
C GLY A 197 2.05 21.75 -10.45
N GLY A 198 0.95 22.44 -10.78
CA GLY A 198 -0.33 22.31 -10.07
C GLY A 198 -0.98 20.92 -10.12
N GLN A 199 -0.68 20.11 -11.14
CA GLN A 199 -1.21 18.74 -11.26
C GLN A 199 -0.62 17.81 -10.20
N ALA A 200 0.67 17.95 -9.90
CA ALA A 200 1.34 17.17 -8.85
C ALA A 200 0.74 17.44 -7.45
N ILE A 201 0.34 18.69 -7.19
CA ILE A 201 -0.33 19.10 -5.94
C ILE A 201 -1.66 18.37 -5.78
N VAL A 202 -2.47 18.28 -6.84
CA VAL A 202 -3.76 17.57 -6.82
C VAL A 202 -3.57 16.08 -6.54
N VAL A 203 -2.57 15.46 -7.16
CA VAL A 203 -2.22 14.05 -6.88
C VAL A 203 -1.83 13.87 -5.42
N GLY A 204 -0.99 14.74 -4.88
CA GLY A 204 -0.61 14.71 -3.47
C GLY A 204 -1.80 14.85 -2.52
N LEU A 205 -2.74 15.74 -2.85
CA LEU A 205 -3.97 15.94 -2.09
C LEU A 205 -4.82 14.66 -2.05
N ILE A 206 -5.03 14.03 -3.22
CA ILE A 206 -5.82 12.80 -3.34
C ILE A 206 -5.14 11.65 -2.60
N LEU A 207 -3.86 11.40 -2.87
CA LEU A 207 -3.12 10.28 -2.26
C LEU A 207 -3.00 10.44 -0.75
N GLY A 208 -2.67 11.65 -0.28
CA GLY A 208 -2.62 11.94 1.15
C GLY A 208 -3.98 11.74 1.83
N GLY A 209 -5.05 12.26 1.24
CA GLY A 209 -6.41 12.09 1.76
C GLY A 209 -6.87 10.63 1.79
N MET A 210 -6.61 9.86 0.72
CA MET A 210 -6.93 8.43 0.65
C MET A 210 -6.26 7.62 1.75
N MET A 211 -5.02 7.95 2.11
CA MET A 211 -4.30 7.26 3.18
C MET A 211 -4.94 7.43 4.56
N ALA A 212 -5.57 8.57 4.83
CA ALA A 212 -6.20 8.82 6.13
C ALA A 212 -7.66 8.35 6.20
N PHE A 213 -8.31 8.15 5.05
CA PHE A 213 -9.76 7.97 4.97
C PHE A 213 -10.29 6.81 5.82
N ASP A 214 -9.64 5.66 5.78
CA ASP A 214 -10.05 4.44 6.48
C ASP A 214 -8.93 3.80 7.32
N MET A 215 -7.86 4.56 7.62
CA MET A 215 -6.83 4.23 8.63
C MET A 215 -6.24 2.81 8.49
N GLY A 216 -5.88 2.41 7.27
CA GLY A 216 -5.34 1.07 6.95
C GLY A 216 -6.35 0.16 6.24
N GLY A 217 -7.55 0.68 5.97
CA GLY A 217 -8.57 0.01 5.18
C GLY A 217 -8.29 -0.02 3.67
N PRO A 218 -9.30 -0.41 2.87
CA PRO A 218 -9.17 -0.57 1.42
C PRO A 218 -8.73 0.69 0.65
N VAL A 219 -9.23 1.88 0.99
CA VAL A 219 -8.90 3.13 0.29
C VAL A 219 -7.44 3.49 0.52
N ASN A 220 -6.97 3.38 1.76
CA ASN A 220 -5.56 3.51 2.12
C ASN A 220 -4.71 2.50 1.33
N LYS A 221 -5.08 1.22 1.33
CA LYS A 221 -4.32 0.18 0.62
C LYS A 221 -4.28 0.41 -0.89
N VAL A 222 -5.34 0.95 -1.52
CA VAL A 222 -5.31 1.31 -2.94
C VAL A 222 -4.29 2.41 -3.22
N ALA A 223 -4.28 3.48 -2.41
CA ALA A 223 -3.28 4.55 -2.55
C ALA A 223 -1.85 4.03 -2.32
N TYR A 224 -1.67 3.18 -1.31
CA TYR A 224 -0.40 2.53 -0.99
C TYR A 224 0.13 1.68 -2.14
N VAL A 225 -0.73 0.82 -2.67
CA VAL A 225 -0.46 -0.04 -3.82
C VAL A 225 -0.05 0.77 -5.04
N PHE A 226 -0.83 1.79 -5.36
CA PHE A 226 -0.56 2.68 -6.47
C PHE A 226 0.83 3.31 -6.34
N ALA A 227 1.14 3.91 -5.20
CA ALA A 227 2.43 4.56 -5.00
C ALA A 227 3.61 3.57 -4.93
N THR A 228 3.41 2.38 -4.34
CA THR A 228 4.45 1.34 -4.28
C THR A 228 4.77 0.81 -5.67
N GLY A 229 3.76 0.64 -6.53
CA GLY A 229 3.97 0.20 -7.91
C GLY A 229 4.80 1.18 -8.74
N LEU A 230 4.78 2.47 -8.40
CA LEU A 230 5.55 3.50 -9.09
C LEU A 230 7.03 3.55 -8.68
N ILE A 231 7.39 2.93 -7.55
CA ILE A 231 8.79 2.81 -7.10
C ILE A 231 9.60 1.99 -8.11
N THR A 232 9.01 0.95 -8.73
CA THR A 232 9.72 0.15 -9.73
C THR A 232 9.98 0.90 -11.03
N GLU A 233 9.24 1.97 -11.26
CA GLU A 233 9.38 2.88 -12.40
C GLU A 233 10.24 4.11 -12.06
N GLU A 234 10.90 4.08 -10.90
CA GLU A 234 11.72 5.17 -10.35
C GLU A 234 10.93 6.48 -10.10
N ILE A 235 9.61 6.40 -9.98
CA ILE A 235 8.73 7.52 -9.66
C ILE A 235 8.41 7.52 -8.15
N TYR A 236 9.23 8.23 -7.39
CA TYR A 236 9.22 8.18 -5.92
C TYR A 236 8.38 9.26 -5.22
N ALA A 237 7.91 10.30 -5.93
CA ALA A 237 7.18 11.41 -5.33
C ALA A 237 5.79 11.00 -4.77
N PRO A 238 4.96 10.20 -5.48
CA PRO A 238 3.70 9.69 -4.95
C PRO A 238 3.86 8.90 -3.65
N MET A 239 4.95 8.14 -3.52
CA MET A 239 5.24 7.39 -2.29
C MET A 239 5.52 8.31 -1.10
N ALA A 240 6.23 9.42 -1.30
CA ALA A 240 6.41 10.40 -0.24
C ALA A 240 5.06 10.94 0.26
N ALA A 241 4.16 11.31 -0.66
CA ALA A 241 2.83 11.80 -0.30
C ALA A 241 1.99 10.77 0.46
N VAL A 242 2.03 9.50 0.02
CA VAL A 242 1.35 8.38 0.69
C VAL A 242 1.92 8.13 2.08
N MET A 243 3.25 8.14 2.25
CA MET A 243 3.86 7.96 3.57
C MET A 243 3.45 9.09 4.52
N ILE A 244 3.59 10.34 4.08
CA ILE A 244 3.20 11.50 4.88
C ILE A 244 1.72 11.42 5.25
N GLY A 245 0.86 11.08 4.28
CA GLY A 245 -0.58 10.94 4.49
C GLY A 245 -0.96 9.88 5.51
N GLY A 246 -0.19 8.80 5.66
CA GLY A 246 -0.44 7.79 6.70
C GLY A 246 0.23 8.10 8.05
N MET A 247 1.27 8.93 8.09
CA MET A 247 1.93 9.35 9.33
C MET A 247 1.16 10.47 10.05
N VAL A 248 0.53 11.36 9.29
CA VAL A 248 -0.18 12.55 9.79
C VAL A 248 -1.34 12.24 10.76
N PRO A 249 -2.26 11.28 10.51
CA PRO A 249 -3.47 11.11 11.32
C PRO A 249 -3.21 10.90 12.81
N PRO A 250 -2.41 9.90 13.23
CA PRO A 250 -2.18 9.67 14.66
C PRO A 250 -1.35 10.78 15.32
N ILE A 251 -0.42 11.44 14.60
CA ILE A 251 0.37 12.56 15.15
C ILE A 251 -0.53 13.79 15.35
N GLY A 252 -1.34 14.13 14.35
CA GLY A 252 -2.24 15.27 14.41
C GLY A 252 -3.32 15.14 15.47
N LEU A 253 -3.87 13.94 15.66
CA LEU A 253 -4.84 13.66 16.72
C LEU A 253 -4.21 13.69 18.11
N ALA A 254 -3.00 13.15 18.27
CA ALA A 254 -2.26 13.26 19.53
C ALA A 254 -1.99 14.74 19.87
N LEU A 255 -1.57 15.54 18.88
CA LEU A 255 -1.35 16.97 19.06
C LEU A 255 -2.64 17.70 19.46
N SER A 256 -3.75 17.39 18.80
CA SER A 256 -5.07 17.93 19.15
C SER A 256 -5.47 17.61 20.59
N ASN A 257 -5.22 16.37 21.03
CA ASN A 257 -5.52 15.92 22.38
C ASN A 257 -4.63 16.61 23.43
N PHE A 258 -3.33 16.75 23.16
CA PHE A 258 -2.41 17.43 24.08
C PHE A 258 -2.73 18.93 24.24
N ILE A 259 -3.19 19.59 23.17
CA ILE A 259 -3.54 21.02 23.20
C ILE A 259 -4.92 21.26 23.83
N ALA A 260 -5.90 20.41 23.53
CA ALA A 260 -7.29 20.56 23.98
C ALA A 260 -7.80 19.28 24.68
N PRO A 261 -7.23 18.89 25.83
CA PRO A 261 -7.55 17.62 26.49
C PRO A 261 -9.02 17.51 26.93
N HIS A 262 -9.67 18.64 27.23
CA HIS A 262 -11.10 18.71 27.60
C HIS A 262 -12.05 18.26 26.47
N LYS A 263 -11.58 18.12 25.22
CA LYS A 263 -12.37 17.63 24.07
C LYS A 263 -12.32 16.10 23.92
N TYR A 264 -11.57 15.41 24.79
CA TYR A 264 -11.33 13.98 24.72
C TYR A 264 -11.58 13.32 26.07
N ALA A 265 -11.88 12.02 26.03
CA ALA A 265 -11.90 11.20 27.23
C ALA A 265 -10.49 11.10 27.84
N ALA A 266 -10.38 11.04 29.16
CA ALA A 266 -9.09 11.03 29.85
C ALA A 266 -8.17 9.87 29.39
N GLU A 267 -8.75 8.72 29.07
CA GLU A 267 -8.03 7.53 28.60
C GLU A 267 -7.38 7.75 27.22
N MET A 268 -7.88 8.69 26.42
CA MET A 268 -7.32 8.99 25.11
C MET A 268 -5.95 9.66 25.20
N TYR A 269 -5.55 10.21 26.35
CA TYR A 269 -4.23 10.81 26.51
C TYR A 269 -3.09 9.79 26.33
N GLU A 270 -3.24 8.59 26.88
CA GLU A 270 -2.27 7.49 26.67
C GLU A 270 -2.28 7.01 25.22
N ASN A 271 -3.46 6.97 24.59
CA ASN A 271 -3.58 6.70 23.15
C ASN A 271 -2.86 7.77 22.32
N GLY A 272 -2.86 9.03 22.75
CA GLY A 272 -2.11 10.11 22.12
C GLY A 272 -0.59 9.87 22.14
N LYS A 273 -0.04 9.48 23.29
CA LYS A 273 1.41 9.16 23.39
C LYS A 273 1.80 8.01 22.48
N SER A 274 1.02 6.92 22.50
CA SER A 274 1.22 5.78 21.61
C SER A 274 1.05 6.19 20.13
N GLY A 275 0.04 7.02 19.84
CA GLY A 275 -0.25 7.54 18.51
C GLY A 275 0.92 8.31 17.89
N VAL A 276 1.66 9.11 18.65
CA VAL A 276 2.87 9.78 18.13
C VAL A 276 3.90 8.76 17.64
N VAL A 277 4.18 7.71 18.42
CA VAL A 277 5.16 6.67 18.06
C VAL A 277 4.69 5.88 16.84
N LEU A 278 3.40 5.50 16.82
CA LEU A 278 2.79 4.80 15.69
C LEU A 278 2.82 5.64 14.42
N GLY A 279 2.47 6.93 14.51
CA GLY A 279 2.52 7.87 13.41
C GLY A 279 3.92 8.07 12.86
N LEU A 280 4.91 8.25 13.74
CA LEU A 280 6.32 8.29 13.34
C LEU A 280 6.76 6.98 12.69
N SER A 281 6.12 5.86 12.98
CA SER A 281 6.43 4.55 12.38
C SER A 281 5.61 4.26 11.10
N PHE A 282 4.84 5.23 10.59
CA PHE A 282 3.92 5.05 9.45
C PHE A 282 2.86 3.97 9.70
N ILE A 283 2.32 3.96 10.92
CA ILE A 283 1.19 3.13 11.35
C ILE A 283 0.00 4.05 11.59
N THR A 284 -0.88 4.14 10.60
CA THR A 284 -2.05 5.05 10.60
C THR A 284 -3.12 4.61 11.61
N GLU A 285 -3.09 3.34 12.01
CA GLU A 285 -4.04 2.68 12.93
C GLU A 285 -4.06 3.34 14.32
N GLY A 286 -3.01 4.08 14.70
CA GLY A 286 -3.00 4.88 15.93
C GLY A 286 -4.14 5.92 16.01
N ALA A 287 -4.79 6.24 14.89
CA ALA A 287 -5.94 7.13 14.82
C ALA A 287 -7.29 6.42 15.07
N ILE A 288 -7.35 5.08 14.99
CA ILE A 288 -8.60 4.31 15.10
C ILE A 288 -9.36 4.59 16.41
N PRO A 289 -8.71 4.66 17.60
CA PRO A 289 -9.43 4.93 18.84
C PRO A 289 -10.19 6.27 18.81
N TYR A 290 -9.59 7.30 18.20
CA TYR A 290 -10.21 8.61 18.04
C TYR A 290 -11.35 8.58 17.02
N ALA A 291 -11.15 7.92 15.88
CA ALA A 291 -12.15 7.80 14.84
C ALA A 291 -13.37 6.97 15.28
N ALA A 292 -13.15 5.90 16.05
CA ALA A 292 -14.22 5.11 16.64
C ALA A 292 -15.06 5.92 17.63
N ALA A 293 -14.42 6.84 18.38
CA ALA A 293 -15.11 7.68 19.35
C ALA A 293 -15.89 8.85 18.72
N ASP A 294 -15.47 9.37 17.55
CA ASP A 294 -16.11 10.52 16.88
C ASP A 294 -15.85 10.57 15.37
N PRO A 295 -16.42 9.62 14.59
CA PRO A 295 -16.03 9.41 13.19
C PRO A 295 -16.33 10.62 12.31
N LEU A 296 -17.48 11.27 12.53
CA LEU A 296 -17.95 12.39 11.72
C LEU A 296 -17.04 13.62 11.76
N ARG A 297 -16.23 13.74 12.81
CA ARG A 297 -15.33 14.88 13.01
C ARG A 297 -13.88 14.48 12.81
N VAL A 298 -13.49 13.32 13.33
CA VAL A 298 -12.11 12.85 13.23
C VAL A 298 -11.74 12.53 11.79
N ILE A 299 -12.58 11.81 11.04
CA ILE A 299 -12.26 11.40 9.66
C ILE A 299 -12.04 12.61 8.74
N PRO A 300 -12.93 13.62 8.70
CA PRO A 300 -12.67 14.82 7.89
C PRO A 300 -11.40 15.57 8.31
N ALA A 301 -11.09 15.64 9.61
CA ALA A 301 -9.90 16.32 10.11
C ALA A 301 -8.61 15.64 9.66
N ILE A 302 -8.51 14.32 9.83
CA ILE A 302 -7.32 13.56 9.41
C ILE A 302 -7.18 13.54 7.89
N VAL A 303 -8.29 13.44 7.14
CA VAL A 303 -8.26 13.50 5.68
C VAL A 303 -7.76 14.86 5.20
N ALA A 304 -8.26 15.96 5.79
CA ALA A 304 -7.80 17.30 5.43
C ALA A 304 -6.31 17.50 5.71
N GLY A 305 -5.83 17.09 6.89
CA GLY A 305 -4.42 17.24 7.23
C GLY A 305 -3.50 16.36 6.38
N SER A 306 -3.87 15.10 6.15
CA SER A 306 -3.08 14.21 5.30
C SER A 306 -3.07 14.65 3.84
N ALA A 307 -4.19 15.17 3.33
CA ALA A 307 -4.26 15.78 2.01
C ALA A 307 -3.35 17.01 1.89
N VAL A 308 -3.31 17.89 2.89
CA VAL A 308 -2.38 19.03 2.92
C VAL A 308 -0.93 18.57 2.99
N GLY A 309 -0.62 17.57 3.82
CA GLY A 309 0.72 17.00 3.93
C GLY A 309 1.22 16.41 2.60
N GLY A 310 0.39 15.61 1.94
CA GLY A 310 0.70 15.02 0.63
C GLY A 310 0.80 16.06 -0.49
N ALA A 311 -0.09 17.06 -0.51
CA ALA A 311 -0.03 18.16 -1.47
C ALA A 311 1.27 18.98 -1.30
N THR A 312 1.67 19.23 -0.06
CA THR A 312 2.90 19.97 0.27
C THR A 312 4.14 19.20 -0.17
N SER A 313 4.18 17.89 0.07
CA SER A 313 5.33 17.07 -0.34
C SER A 313 5.50 17.03 -1.86
N MET A 314 4.39 16.92 -2.59
CA MET A 314 4.42 16.97 -4.06
C MET A 314 4.81 18.36 -4.58
N ALA A 315 4.36 19.44 -3.93
CA ALA A 315 4.74 20.80 -4.29
C ALA A 315 6.24 21.08 -4.09
N LEU A 316 6.84 20.50 -3.05
CA LEU A 316 8.26 20.63 -2.72
C LEU A 316 9.16 19.64 -3.47
N GLY A 317 8.58 18.71 -4.24
CA GLY A 317 9.32 17.68 -4.97
C GLY A 317 10.00 16.66 -4.04
N VAL A 318 9.37 16.34 -2.91
CA VAL A 318 9.85 15.33 -1.97
C VAL A 318 9.65 13.95 -2.56
N THR A 319 10.69 13.12 -2.53
CA THR A 319 10.68 11.74 -3.02
C THR A 319 11.01 10.76 -1.90
N MET A 320 10.41 9.56 -1.94
CA MET A 320 10.72 8.51 -0.97
C MET A 320 10.79 7.14 -1.68
N PRO A 321 12.00 6.52 -1.78
CA PRO A 321 12.17 5.25 -2.47
C PRO A 321 11.76 4.04 -1.62
N ALA A 322 11.62 4.20 -0.30
CA ALA A 322 11.13 3.15 0.59
C ALA A 322 9.62 3.28 0.80
N PRO A 323 8.81 2.23 0.58
CA PRO A 323 7.37 2.33 0.77
C PRO A 323 6.94 2.16 2.23
N HIS A 324 7.83 1.79 3.15
CA HIS A 324 7.51 1.63 4.58
C HIS A 324 8.70 1.93 5.48
N GLY A 325 8.44 2.15 6.78
CA GLY A 325 9.46 2.41 7.80
C GLY A 325 9.41 3.81 8.43
N GLY A 326 8.47 4.67 8.02
CA GLY A 326 8.22 5.98 8.65
C GLY A 326 9.47 6.84 8.84
N ILE A 327 9.69 7.32 10.06
CA ILE A 327 10.84 8.15 10.45
C ILE A 327 12.17 7.43 10.27
N PHE A 328 12.18 6.09 10.37
CA PHE A 328 13.40 5.28 10.28
C PHE A 328 14.01 5.28 8.86
N VAL A 329 13.22 5.62 7.85
CA VAL A 329 13.67 5.71 6.45
C VAL A 329 13.80 7.15 5.95
N VAL A 330 13.74 8.15 6.84
CA VAL A 330 13.78 9.57 6.46
C VAL A 330 15.04 9.95 5.68
N LEU A 331 16.17 9.28 5.95
CA LEU A 331 17.44 9.50 5.26
C LEU A 331 17.44 9.05 3.79
N LEU A 332 16.47 8.23 3.39
CA LEU A 332 16.28 7.84 1.99
C LEU A 332 15.54 8.92 1.18
N SER A 333 14.92 9.90 1.84
CA SER A 333 14.29 11.02 1.16
C SER A 333 15.34 11.92 0.49
N ASN A 334 15.03 12.44 -0.70
CA ASN A 334 15.87 13.47 -1.32
C ASN A 334 15.90 14.77 -0.52
N GLN A 335 14.85 15.05 0.26
CA GLN A 335 14.69 16.25 1.08
C GLN A 335 14.12 15.88 2.46
N PRO A 336 14.95 15.33 3.37
CA PRO A 336 14.51 14.87 4.69
C PRO A 336 13.77 15.95 5.49
N LEU A 337 14.25 17.19 5.46
CA LEU A 337 13.63 18.30 6.19
C LEU A 337 12.26 18.69 5.60
N ALA A 338 12.11 18.69 4.28
CA ALA A 338 10.84 18.98 3.63
C ALA A 338 9.81 17.85 3.86
N PHE A 339 10.27 16.60 3.91
CA PHE A 339 9.44 15.46 4.31
C PHE A 339 8.90 15.62 5.73
N LEU A 340 9.76 15.92 6.71
CA LEU A 340 9.36 16.18 8.09
C LEU A 340 8.46 17.42 8.22
N GLY A 341 8.78 18.48 7.49
CA GLY A 341 7.97 19.71 7.44
C GLY A 341 6.55 19.46 6.90
N SER A 342 6.42 18.59 5.90
CA SER A 342 5.12 18.21 5.33
C SER A 342 4.29 17.39 6.32
N ILE A 343 4.90 16.47 7.07
CA ILE A 343 4.25 15.73 8.17
C ILE A 343 3.79 16.71 9.25
N LEU A 344 4.67 17.63 9.67
CA LEU A 344 4.36 18.61 10.70
C LEU A 344 3.19 19.50 10.26
N LEU A 345 3.22 20.02 9.04
CA LEU A 345 2.15 20.85 8.50
C LEU A 345 0.81 20.10 8.44
N GLY A 346 0.80 18.88 7.90
CA GLY A 346 -0.42 18.05 7.86
C GLY A 346 -0.95 17.70 9.25
N SER A 347 -0.05 17.44 10.20
CA SER A 347 -0.40 17.15 11.60
C SER A 347 -0.99 18.39 12.30
N LEU A 348 -0.42 19.58 12.05
CA LEU A 348 -0.96 20.84 12.54
C LEU A 348 -2.36 21.13 11.98
N VAL A 349 -2.57 20.90 10.67
CA VAL A 349 -3.89 21.05 10.05
C VAL A 349 -4.89 20.08 10.67
N THR A 350 -4.52 18.80 10.84
CA THR A 350 -5.35 17.81 11.52
C THR A 350 -5.72 18.28 12.93
N ALA A 351 -4.74 18.76 13.71
CA ALA A 351 -4.96 19.20 15.08
C ALA A 351 -5.88 20.42 15.17
N VAL A 352 -5.66 21.43 14.31
CA VAL A 352 -6.50 22.63 14.25
C VAL A 352 -7.92 22.27 13.86
N VAL A 353 -8.10 21.50 12.78
CA VAL A 353 -9.43 21.11 12.31
C VAL A 353 -10.15 20.28 13.37
N ALA A 354 -9.51 19.27 13.94
CA ALA A 354 -10.11 18.43 14.99
C ALA A 354 -10.47 19.24 16.24
N THR A 355 -9.61 20.16 16.68
CA THR A 355 -9.88 21.01 17.85
C THR A 355 -11.05 21.97 17.61
N VAL A 356 -11.15 22.56 16.42
CA VAL A 356 -12.20 23.55 16.10
C VAL A 356 -13.57 22.88 15.96
N ILE A 357 -13.65 21.69 15.36
CA ILE A 357 -14.94 21.04 15.06
C ILE A 357 -15.46 20.16 16.19
N LYS A 358 -14.59 19.69 17.11
CA LYS A 358 -15.02 18.85 18.24
C LYS A 358 -15.60 19.71 19.37
N PRO A 359 -16.81 19.39 19.85
CA PRO A 359 -17.33 19.98 21.08
C PRO A 359 -16.54 19.46 22.29
N ASP A 360 -16.80 20.04 23.45
CA ASP A 360 -16.21 19.58 24.70
C ASP A 360 -16.76 18.20 25.05
N PHE A 361 -15.94 17.38 25.69
CA PHE A 361 -16.27 15.97 25.91
C PHE A 361 -17.49 15.81 26.81
N GLU A 362 -17.59 16.64 27.86
CA GLU A 362 -18.70 16.66 28.82
C GLU A 362 -20.02 17.05 28.13
N ASP A 363 -20.04 18.15 27.37
CA ASP A 363 -21.21 18.59 26.59
C ASP A 363 -21.74 17.50 25.65
N ARG A 364 -20.84 16.68 25.09
CA ARG A 364 -21.20 15.60 24.18
C ARG A 364 -21.80 14.39 24.91
N ILE A 365 -21.29 14.06 26.10
CA ILE A 365 -21.85 13.02 26.96
C ILE A 365 -23.26 13.42 27.39
N ASP A 366 -23.43 14.67 27.81
CA ASP A 366 -24.71 15.21 28.27
C ASP A 366 -25.76 15.22 27.16
N ALA A 367 -25.40 15.70 25.96
CA ALA A 367 -26.30 15.67 24.80
C ALA A 367 -26.70 14.24 24.38
N GLY A 368 -25.80 13.26 24.53
CA GLY A 368 -26.10 11.85 24.26
C GLY A 368 -27.06 11.23 25.29
N ALA A 369 -26.91 11.61 26.56
CA ALA A 369 -27.79 11.17 27.65
C ALA A 369 -29.22 11.70 27.48
N GLU A 370 -29.40 12.97 27.08
CA GLU A 370 -30.72 13.57 26.80
C GLU A 370 -31.46 12.91 25.62
N THR A 371 -30.74 12.49 24.58
CA THR A 371 -31.34 11.73 23.46
C THR A 371 -31.75 10.30 23.83
N SER A 372 -31.15 9.72 24.87
CA SER A 372 -31.49 8.36 25.32
C SER A 372 -32.68 8.30 26.28
N THR A 373 -32.92 9.38 27.04
CA THR A 373 -34.05 9.49 27.98
C THR A 373 -35.37 9.91 27.32
N THR A 374 -35.33 10.27 26.03
CA THR A 374 -36.50 10.70 25.23
C THR A 374 -37.05 9.60 24.32
N GLN A 375 -36.52 8.37 24.35
CA GLN A 375 -37.21 7.22 23.75
C GLN A 375 -38.46 6.89 24.59
N PRO A 376 -39.68 6.97 24.03
CA PRO A 376 -40.88 6.57 24.75
C PRO A 376 -40.80 5.07 25.02
N THR A 377 -41.02 4.67 26.27
CA THR A 377 -41.44 3.31 26.60
C THR A 377 -42.82 3.11 25.97
N ASP A 378 -42.90 2.34 24.88
CA ASP A 378 -44.16 1.82 24.36
C ASP A 378 -44.69 0.79 25.38
N ASP A 379 -45.53 1.29 26.31
CA ASP A 379 -46.45 0.49 27.14
C ASP A 379 -47.85 0.43 26.47
#